data_AF-A0A3E1R6D9-F1
#
_entry.id   AF-A0A3E1R6D9-F1
#
_cell.length_a   1.000
_cell.length_b   1.000
_cell.length_c   1.000
_cell.angle_alpha   90.00
_cell.angle_beta   90.00
_cell.angle_gamma   90.00
#
_symmetry.space_group_name_H-M   'P 1'
#
loop_
_entity.id
_entity.type
_entity.pdbx_description
1 polymer ?
#
loop_
_entity_poly.entity_id
_entity_poly.type
_entity_poly.pdbx_seq_one_letter_code
_entity_poly.pdbx_strand_id
1 'polypeptide(L)' 'MDQQLITPPNALPGRWHERGGLDDLVRLDVPAVTPGMVVVAKRGEPWQERPELRWQVWPDDLEAA' A
#
# COMPACT_ATOMS: atom_id res chain seq x y z
N MET A 1 -23.89 -6.72 17.12
CA MET A 1 -22.59 -6.03 17.11
C MET A 1 -21.74 -6.79 16.11
N ASP A 2 -21.92 -6.45 14.83
CA ASP A 2 -21.22 -7.11 13.72
C ASP A 2 -19.72 -6.81 13.87
N GLN A 3 -18.98 -7.80 14.35
CA GLN A 3 -17.55 -7.84 14.20
C GLN A 3 -17.29 -8.11 12.72
N GLN A 4 -17.29 -7.05 11.90
CA GLN A 4 -16.72 -7.11 10.57
C GLN A 4 -15.31 -7.67 10.74
N LEU A 5 -15.11 -8.90 10.29
CA LEU A 5 -13.79 -9.50 10.12
C LEU A 5 -13.05 -8.59 9.15
N ILE A 6 -12.26 -7.64 9.66
CA ILE A 6 -11.40 -6.81 8.83
C ILE A 6 -10.27 -7.74 8.40
N THR A 7 -10.47 -8.44 7.28
CA THR A 7 -9.40 -9.17 6.61
C THR A 7 -8.28 -8.16 6.31
N PRO A 8 -7.03 -8.45 6.68
CA PRO A 8 -5.93 -7.57 6.31
C PRO A 8 -5.89 -7.42 4.78
N PRO A 9 -5.52 -6.23 4.27
CA PRO A 9 -5.47 -6.00 2.84
C PRO A 9 -4.46 -6.94 2.19
N ASN A 10 -4.72 -7.32 0.94
CA ASN A 10 -3.78 -8.09 0.14
C ASN A 10 -2.83 -7.15 -0.60
N ALA A 11 -1.60 -7.60 -0.81
CA ALA A 11 -0.69 -6.96 -1.76
C ALA A 11 -1.06 -7.37 -3.18
N LEU A 12 -1.17 -6.39 -4.08
CA LEU A 12 -1.27 -6.62 -5.51
C LEU A 12 0.09 -7.07 -6.06
N PRO A 13 0.11 -7.86 -7.15
CA PRO A 13 1.36 -8.27 -7.78
C PRO A 13 2.15 -7.07 -8.32
N GLY A 14 3.48 -7.22 -8.34
CA GLY A 14 4.42 -6.20 -8.79
C GLY A 14 5.23 -5.59 -7.66
N ARG A 15 6.36 -5.00 -8.01
CA ARG A 15 7.20 -4.21 -7.11
C ARG A 15 7.33 -2.82 -7.67
N TRP A 16 7.40 -1.86 -6.77
CA TRP A 16 7.41 -0.46 -7.13
C TRP A 16 8.51 0.27 -6.38
N HIS A 17 9.02 1.32 -6.99
CA HIS A 17 9.79 2.35 -6.33
C HIS A 17 9.07 3.68 -6.47
N GLU A 18 9.11 4.47 -5.41
CA GLU A 18 8.64 5.85 -5.39
C GLU A 18 9.76 6.77 -5.87
N ARG A 19 9.45 7.75 -6.72
CA ARG A 19 10.43 8.75 -7.20
C ARG A 19 11.15 9.51 -6.08
N GLY A 20 10.55 9.58 -4.89
CA GLY A 20 11.14 10.15 -3.68
C GLY A 20 12.27 9.32 -3.06
N GLY A 21 12.54 8.12 -3.57
CA GLY A 21 13.65 7.27 -3.16
C GLY A 21 13.27 6.05 -2.32
N LEU A 22 11.99 5.82 -2.05
CA LEU A 22 11.54 4.59 -1.39
C LEU A 22 11.43 3.44 -2.41
N ASP A 23 11.99 2.29 -2.07
CA ASP A 23 12.05 1.10 -2.91
C ASP A 23 11.38 -0.13 -2.26
N ASP A 24 11.26 -1.20 -3.06
CA ASP A 24 10.64 -2.48 -2.69
C ASP A 24 9.22 -2.30 -2.12
N LEU A 25 8.41 -1.46 -2.79
CA LEU A 25 7.04 -1.17 -2.41
C LEU A 25 6.07 -2.17 -3.05
N VAL A 26 5.01 -2.50 -2.33
CA VAL A 26 3.85 -3.22 -2.84
C VAL A 26 2.62 -2.31 -2.81
N ARG A 27 1.79 -2.39 -3.85
CA ARG A 27 0.46 -1.77 -3.84
C ARG A 27 -0.50 -2.66 -3.06
N LEU A 28 -1.40 -2.05 -2.30
CA LEU A 28 -2.39 -2.76 -1.51
C LEU A 28 -3.76 -2.68 -2.19
N ASP A 29 -4.52 -3.77 -2.12
CA ASP A 29 -5.89 -3.87 -2.65
C ASP A 29 -6.90 -3.23 -1.70
N VAL A 30 -6.70 -1.94 -1.41
CA VAL A 30 -7.60 -1.12 -0.60
C VAL A 30 -7.74 0.27 -1.19
N PRO A 31 -8.92 0.90 -1.05
CA PRO A 31 -9.12 2.26 -1.48
C PRO A 31 -8.24 3.22 -0.67
N ALA A 32 -7.62 4.16 -1.38
CA ALA A 32 -7.01 5.33 -0.77
C ALA A 32 -8.10 6.24 -0.19
N VAL A 33 -7.79 6.96 0.89
CA VAL A 33 -8.63 8.01 1.46
C VAL A 33 -8.74 9.19 0.51
N THR A 34 -7.62 9.56 -0.13
CA THR A 34 -7.56 10.62 -1.13
C THR A 34 -7.90 10.04 -2.51
N PRO A 35 -8.95 10.55 -3.19
CA PRO A 35 -9.30 10.09 -4.53
C PRO A 35 -8.14 10.22 -5.51
N GLY A 36 -7.88 9.16 -6.26
CA GLY A 36 -6.81 9.11 -7.27
C GLY A 36 -5.44 8.63 -6.75
N MET A 37 -5.23 8.59 -5.43
CA MET A 37 -4.03 7.98 -4.85
C MET A 37 -4.19 6.45 -4.75
N VAL A 38 -3.08 5.77 -4.54
CA VAL A 38 -3.05 4.33 -4.21
C VAL A 38 -2.39 4.12 -2.86
N VAL A 39 -2.78 3.05 -2.17
CA VAL A 39 -2.15 2.66 -0.91
C VAL A 39 -0.98 1.74 -1.22
N VAL A 40 0.17 2.03 -0.62
CA VAL A 40 1.38 1.21 -0.70
C VAL A 40 1.92 0.91 0.69
N ALA A 41 2.78 -0.10 0.76
CA ALA A 41 3.61 -0.39 1.92
C ALA A 41 4.96 -0.95 1.49
N LYS A 42 5.97 -0.86 2.36
CA LYS A 42 7.28 -1.48 2.12
C LYS A 42 7.18 -2.99 2.28
N ARG A 43 7.71 -3.73 1.32
CA ARG A 43 7.75 -5.18 1.35
C ARG A 43 8.65 -5.65 2.49
N GLY A 44 8.18 -6.65 3.25
CA GLY A 44 8.87 -7.17 4.43
C GLY A 44 8.50 -6.48 5.75
N GLU A 45 7.83 -5.32 5.71
CA GLU A 45 7.25 -4.71 6.90
C GLU A 45 5.92 -5.37 7.29
N PRO A 46 5.54 -5.40 8.58
CA PRO A 46 4.31 -6.02 9.07
C PRO A 46 3.07 -5.14 8.82
N TRP A 47 2.96 -4.54 7.63
CA TRP A 47 1.88 -3.60 7.27
C TRP A 47 0.49 -4.23 7.29
N GLN A 48 0.38 -5.56 7.27
CA GLN A 48 -0.91 -6.27 7.43
C GLN A 48 -1.48 -6.10 8.84
N GLU A 49 -0.63 -6.19 9.86
CA GLU A 49 -0.98 -6.05 11.28
C GLU A 49 -0.87 -4.60 11.78
N ARG A 50 -0.08 -3.78 11.06
CA ARG A 50 0.24 -2.39 11.42
C ARG A 50 -0.19 -1.41 10.31
N PRO A 51 -1.46 -0.96 10.30
CA PRO A 51 -1.98 -0.05 9.29
C PRO A 51 -1.22 1.27 9.16
N GLU A 52 -0.53 1.71 10.21
CA GLU A 52 0.30 2.92 10.21
C GLU A 52 1.54 2.81 9.32
N LEU A 53 1.94 1.60 8.91
CA LEU A 53 3.03 1.37 7.95
C LEU A 53 2.57 1.45 6.49
N ARG A 54 1.29 1.80 6.27
CA ARG A 54 0.70 2.01 4.95
C ARG A 54 0.63 3.51 4.70
N TRP A 55 0.95 3.93 3.48
CA TRP A 55 0.78 5.33 3.09
C TRP A 55 0.18 5.43 1.68
N GLN A 56 -0.26 6.64 1.35
CA GLN A 56 -0.86 6.93 0.06
C GLN A 56 0.17 7.64 -0.82
N VAL A 57 0.26 7.22 -2.08
CA VAL A 57 1.14 7.81 -3.09
C VAL A 57 0.36 8.05 -4.38
N TRP A 58 0.74 9.09 -5.13
CA TRP A 58 0.20 9.29 -6.47
C TRP A 58 0.72 8.19 -7.39
N PRO A 59 -0.13 7.56 -8.23
CA PRO A 59 0.34 6.56 -9.18
C PRO A 59 1.47 7.06 -10.09
N ASP A 60 1.46 8.35 -10.43
CA ASP A 60 2.50 8.96 -11.25
C ASP A 60 3.86 9.03 -10.55
N ASP A 61 3.92 8.95 -9.21
CA ASP A 61 5.17 8.91 -8.46
C ASP A 61 5.69 7.49 -8.23
N LEU A 62 4.94 6.47 -8.67
CA LEU A 62 5.36 5.07 -8.64
C LEU A 62 5.88 4.61 -9.99
N GLU A 63 7.02 3.98 -9.97
CA GLU A 63 7.63 3.34 -11.12
C GLU A 63 7.79 1.85 -10.83
N ALA A 64 7.65 1.01 -11.87
CA ALA A 64 7.81 -0.43 -11.71
C ALA A 64 9.30 -0.77 -11.53
N ALA A 65 9.59 -1.60 -10.51
CA ALA A 65 10.93 -2.07 -10.17
C ALA A 65 11.26 -3.42 -10.82
#